data_AF-A0A514XGM6-F1
#
_entry.id   AF-A0A514XGM6-F1
#
_cell.length_a   1.000
_cell.length_b   1.000
_cell.length_c   1.000
_cell.angle_alpha   90.00
_cell.angle_beta   90.00
_cell.angle_gamma   90.00
#
_symmetry.space_group_name_H-M   'P 1'
#
loop_
_entity.id
_entity.type
_entity.pdbx_description
1 polymer ?
#
loop_
_entity_poly.entity_id
_entity_poly.type
_entity_poly.pdbx_seq_one_letter_code
_entity_poly.pdbx_strand_id
1 'polypeptide(L)'
;MNLRNLVSHLNLILNSLYRRPAIMLSIFFLLFTQSVTATPVCAQVFTNNREDQLISDFSKGSKDFFIARHLAKKIQSETAEQQLEELKIIGQAYRQVPKKDPNPLAPWHIGGRRLLDYTLALVQRHDLKFAEGHSAGKSGKELYQDFQLEQKQLFGTRYDAQDVIRYAEYLQSQLPALQLTHSGPALTIILGGSFINGKAQLKTSDLDISVNQPALMKMKSAWEQKFNALLKEKNPETNMTLEMHGEPAGFYGKINPVVFVITAEKITVQVFEPAQISTRPSDLQPGKSAHYPL
;
A
#
# COMPACT_ATOMS: atom_id res chain seq x y z
N MET A 1 -72.58 -56.10 -9.21
CA MET A 1 -73.20 -56.86 -8.10
C MET A 1 -72.77 -58.32 -8.19
N ASN A 2 -71.96 -58.82 -7.25
CA ASN A 2 -72.20 -60.17 -6.71
C ASN A 2 -71.52 -60.33 -5.34
N LEU A 3 -72.28 -60.86 -4.38
CA LEU A 3 -72.01 -60.72 -2.94
C LEU A 3 -71.61 -62.06 -2.30
N ARG A 4 -70.75 -62.85 -2.97
CA ARG A 4 -70.61 -64.30 -2.70
C ARG A 4 -69.21 -64.86 -2.40
N ASN A 5 -68.14 -64.06 -2.50
CA ASN A 5 -66.81 -64.47 -2.00
C ASN A 5 -66.47 -63.88 -0.62
N LEU A 6 -67.38 -63.07 -0.06
CA LEU A 6 -67.35 -62.60 1.32
C LEU A 6 -68.08 -63.63 2.21
N VAL A 7 -67.43 -64.74 2.57
CA VAL A 7 -67.81 -65.64 3.69
C VAL A 7 -66.74 -66.69 4.03
N SER A 8 -65.99 -67.19 3.04
CA SER A 8 -65.20 -68.44 3.19
C SER A 8 -63.86 -68.35 3.95
N HIS A 9 -63.49 -67.21 4.53
CA HIS A 9 -62.31 -67.07 5.42
C HIS A 9 -62.67 -66.55 6.84
N LEU A 10 -63.96 -66.43 7.15
CA LEU A 10 -64.47 -65.97 8.44
C LEU A 10 -64.66 -67.10 9.47
N ASN A 11 -63.90 -68.21 9.32
CA ASN A 11 -63.98 -69.42 10.14
C ASN A 11 -62.65 -69.79 10.84
N LEU A 12 -61.71 -68.85 10.92
CA LEU A 12 -60.45 -68.99 11.69
C LEU A 12 -60.36 -67.98 12.86
N ILE A 13 -61.52 -67.52 13.34
CA ILE A 13 -61.68 -66.72 14.57
C ILE A 13 -62.72 -67.39 15.47
N LEU A 14 -62.37 -68.53 16.08
CA LEU A 14 -63.15 -69.15 17.18
C LEU A 14 -62.43 -70.35 17.84
N ASN A 15 -61.13 -70.23 18.19
CA ASN A 15 -60.47 -71.24 19.06
C ASN A 15 -59.13 -70.85 19.74
N SER A 16 -58.94 -69.62 20.22
CA SER A 16 -57.77 -69.30 21.09
C SER A 16 -57.92 -68.15 22.10
N LEU A 17 -59.12 -67.57 22.27
CA LEU A 17 -59.41 -66.66 23.38
C LEU A 17 -59.88 -67.44 24.61
N TYR A 18 -58.97 -67.82 25.51
CA TYR A 18 -59.21 -67.87 26.96
C TYR A 18 -57.92 -68.17 27.76
N ARG A 19 -57.18 -67.12 28.13
CA ARG A 19 -56.52 -66.91 29.45
C ARG A 19 -55.70 -65.60 29.49
N ARG A 20 -56.22 -64.63 30.24
CA ARG A 20 -55.58 -63.44 30.85
C ARG A 20 -56.00 -63.46 32.35
N PRO A 21 -55.37 -62.74 33.32
CA PRO A 21 -54.60 -61.47 33.25
C PRO A 21 -53.14 -61.64 33.79
N ALA A 22 -52.34 -60.64 34.22
CA ALA A 22 -52.56 -59.21 34.48
C ALA A 22 -51.31 -58.30 34.32
N ILE A 23 -51.59 -57.01 34.11
CA ILE A 23 -50.94 -55.77 34.61
C ILE A 23 -49.58 -55.92 35.37
N MET A 24 -48.47 -55.33 34.86
CA MET A 24 -47.75 -54.18 35.48
C MET A 24 -46.33 -53.88 34.91
N LEU A 25 -46.05 -52.57 34.86
CA LEU A 25 -44.75 -51.87 35.02
C LEU A 25 -43.69 -51.74 33.89
N SER A 26 -43.18 -50.51 33.84
CA SER A 26 -41.86 -50.03 33.37
C SER A 26 -41.52 -50.16 31.89
N ILE A 27 -41.63 -49.06 31.12
CA ILE A 27 -40.56 -48.05 30.92
C ILE A 27 -39.31 -48.66 30.27
N PHE A 28 -39.09 -48.40 28.97
CA PHE A 28 -37.80 -47.89 28.49
C PHE A 28 -37.93 -47.19 27.12
N PHE A 29 -37.14 -46.13 26.97
CA PHE A 29 -37.10 -45.14 25.89
C PHE A 29 -37.06 -45.68 24.44
N LEU A 30 -37.76 -44.99 23.54
CA LEU A 30 -37.38 -44.85 22.12
C LEU A 30 -38.00 -43.57 21.52
N LEU A 31 -37.31 -42.44 21.69
CA LEU A 31 -37.60 -41.15 21.04
C LEU A 31 -36.32 -40.60 20.43
N PHE A 32 -36.40 -40.23 19.16
CA PHE A 32 -35.54 -39.30 18.41
C PHE A 32 -34.02 -39.27 18.70
N THR A 33 -33.26 -39.87 17.78
CA THR A 33 -32.03 -39.23 17.25
C THR A 33 -31.90 -39.49 15.75
N GLN A 34 -32.34 -38.53 14.92
CA GLN A 34 -31.76 -38.41 13.58
C GLN A 34 -30.38 -37.78 13.74
N SER A 35 -29.32 -38.57 13.57
CA SER A 35 -27.93 -38.12 13.65
C SER A 35 -27.54 -37.28 12.43
N VAL A 36 -28.18 -36.12 12.25
CA VAL A 36 -27.63 -35.07 11.38
C VAL A 36 -26.40 -34.53 12.10
N THR A 37 -25.22 -35.03 11.72
CA THR A 37 -23.95 -34.43 12.14
C THR A 37 -23.79 -33.09 11.44
N ALA A 38 -24.49 -32.09 11.94
CA ALA A 38 -24.18 -30.69 11.67
C ALA A 38 -22.76 -30.45 12.18
N THR A 39 -21.79 -30.41 11.26
CA THR A 39 -20.49 -29.81 11.53
C THR A 39 -20.74 -28.40 12.06
N PRO A 40 -20.09 -27.98 13.16
CA PRO A 40 -20.37 -26.67 13.74
C PRO A 40 -19.98 -25.58 12.75
N VAL A 41 -20.98 -24.84 12.26
CA VAL A 41 -20.81 -23.65 11.40
C VAL A 41 -20.33 -22.49 12.26
N CYS A 42 -19.12 -22.64 12.83
CA CYS A 42 -18.43 -21.66 13.67
C CYS A 42 -16.95 -21.51 13.28
N ALA A 43 -16.43 -22.27 12.32
CA ALA A 43 -15.03 -22.20 11.88
C ALA A 43 -14.75 -21.14 10.78
N GLN A 44 -15.76 -20.39 10.32
CA GLN A 44 -15.63 -19.40 9.23
C GLN A 44 -15.96 -17.96 9.65
N VAL A 45 -16.00 -17.65 10.95
CA VAL A 45 -16.41 -16.30 11.43
C VAL A 45 -15.22 -15.35 11.64
N PHE A 46 -13.98 -15.84 11.68
CA PHE A 46 -12.77 -15.02 11.90
C PHE A 46 -11.56 -15.43 11.05
N THR A 47 -11.74 -15.63 9.75
CA THR A 47 -10.65 -15.35 8.82
C THR A 47 -10.62 -13.85 8.58
N ASN A 48 -9.86 -13.11 9.40
CA ASN A 48 -9.50 -11.72 9.09
C ASN A 48 -9.01 -11.68 7.63
N ASN A 49 -9.49 -10.73 6.82
CA ASN A 49 -8.95 -10.53 5.48
C ASN A 49 -7.43 -10.29 5.61
N ARG A 50 -6.65 -10.68 4.61
CA ARG A 50 -5.21 -10.43 4.58
C ARG A 50 -4.90 -8.94 4.78
N GLU A 51 -5.78 -8.06 4.28
CA GLU A 51 -5.76 -6.62 4.55
C GLU A 51 -5.92 -6.31 6.05
N ASP A 52 -6.99 -6.76 6.70
CA ASP A 52 -7.26 -6.54 8.14
C ASP A 52 -6.10 -7.02 9.02
N GLN A 53 -5.51 -8.17 8.67
CA GLN A 53 -4.36 -8.71 9.38
C GLN A 53 -3.14 -7.79 9.25
N LEU A 54 -2.82 -7.31 8.04
CA LEU A 54 -1.75 -6.31 7.84
C LEU A 54 -2.03 -5.02 8.61
N ILE A 55 -3.28 -4.55 8.65
CA ILE A 55 -3.67 -3.36 9.41
C ILE A 55 -3.44 -3.60 10.90
N SER A 56 -3.88 -4.73 11.45
CA SER A 56 -3.68 -5.10 12.86
C SER A 56 -2.21 -5.21 13.26
N ASP A 57 -1.40 -5.83 12.40
CA ASP A 57 0.03 -6.05 12.63
C ASP A 57 0.84 -4.75 12.60
N PHE A 58 0.55 -3.87 11.64
CA PHE A 58 1.34 -2.65 11.41
C PHE A 58 0.80 -1.41 12.16
N SER A 59 -0.45 -1.41 12.64
CA SER A 59 -1.02 -0.27 13.38
C SER A 59 -0.36 -0.01 14.73
N LYS A 60 0.33 -1.00 15.31
CA LYS A 60 1.00 -0.90 16.62
C LYS A 60 2.37 -0.20 16.56
N GLY A 61 2.87 0.07 15.36
CA GLY A 61 4.25 0.54 15.15
C GLY A 61 5.29 -0.52 15.54
N SER A 62 6.58 -0.14 15.52
CA SER A 62 7.68 -1.01 15.95
C SER A 62 8.91 -0.19 16.34
N LYS A 63 9.77 -0.74 17.21
CA LYS A 63 11.10 -0.17 17.52
C LYS A 63 12.08 -0.30 16.35
N ASP A 64 11.83 -1.22 15.43
CA ASP A 64 12.69 -1.51 14.29
C ASP A 64 11.91 -2.00 13.05
N PHE A 65 12.62 -2.26 11.96
CA PHE A 65 12.05 -2.84 10.74
C PHE A 65 12.05 -4.39 10.71
N PHE A 66 12.12 -5.10 11.85
CA PHE A 66 12.10 -6.57 11.84
C PHE A 66 10.82 -7.13 11.19
N ILE A 67 9.65 -6.64 11.60
CA ILE A 67 8.36 -7.06 11.02
C ILE A 67 8.29 -6.76 9.51
N ALA A 68 8.77 -5.58 9.11
CA ALA A 68 8.81 -5.15 7.71
C ALA A 68 9.75 -6.02 6.85
N ARG A 69 10.92 -6.39 7.37
CA ARG A 69 11.87 -7.32 6.73
C ARG A 69 11.33 -8.74 6.66
N HIS A 70 10.66 -9.21 7.70
CA HIS A 70 10.05 -10.54 7.74
C HIS A 70 8.96 -10.66 6.67
N LEU A 71 8.07 -9.66 6.58
CA LEU A 71 7.06 -9.58 5.53
C LEU A 71 7.69 -9.51 4.13
N ALA A 72 8.69 -8.65 3.92
CA ALA A 72 9.38 -8.55 2.64
C ALA A 72 10.02 -9.88 2.22
N LYS A 73 10.69 -10.58 3.14
CA LYS A 73 11.30 -11.89 2.88
C LYS A 73 10.27 -12.96 2.54
N LYS A 74 9.09 -12.96 3.19
CA LYS A 74 7.97 -13.84 2.84
C LYS A 74 7.57 -13.60 1.38
N ILE A 75 7.22 -12.36 1.04
CA ILE A 75 6.76 -11.97 -0.30
C ILE A 75 7.81 -12.33 -1.36
N GLN A 76 9.09 -12.01 -1.13
CA GLN A 76 10.19 -12.36 -2.04
C GLN A 76 10.39 -13.87 -2.30
N SER A 77 9.79 -14.76 -1.49
CA SER A 77 9.82 -16.21 -1.70
C SER A 77 8.62 -16.76 -2.51
N GLU A 78 7.66 -15.89 -2.85
CA GLU A 78 6.43 -16.23 -3.59
C GLU A 78 6.61 -16.01 -5.10
N THR A 79 5.67 -16.50 -5.93
CA THR A 79 5.71 -16.26 -7.38
C THR A 79 5.43 -14.80 -7.73
N ALA A 80 5.81 -14.34 -8.92
CA ALA A 80 5.60 -12.94 -9.34
C ALA A 80 4.11 -12.50 -9.29
N GLU A 81 3.18 -13.41 -9.56
CA GLU A 81 1.73 -13.16 -9.46
C GLU A 81 1.29 -12.97 -7.99
N GLN A 82 1.75 -13.85 -7.10
CA GLN A 82 1.50 -13.77 -5.66
C GLN A 82 2.13 -12.51 -5.03
N GLN A 83 3.35 -12.18 -5.44
CA GLN A 83 4.03 -10.94 -5.04
C GLN A 83 3.22 -9.70 -5.44
N LEU A 84 2.72 -9.65 -6.66
CA LEU A 84 1.88 -8.55 -7.12
C LEU A 84 0.58 -8.44 -6.30
N GLU A 85 -0.02 -9.57 -5.91
CA GLU A 85 -1.23 -9.56 -5.09
C GLU A 85 -0.97 -9.11 -3.65
N GLU A 86 0.06 -9.63 -2.97
CA GLU A 86 0.47 -9.12 -1.64
C GLU A 86 0.86 -7.62 -1.69
N LEU A 87 1.48 -7.15 -2.77
CA LEU A 87 1.77 -5.73 -2.97
C LEU A 87 0.50 -4.88 -3.11
N LYS A 88 -0.55 -5.36 -3.81
CA LYS A 88 -1.85 -4.66 -3.87
C LYS A 88 -2.54 -4.62 -2.51
N ILE A 89 -2.51 -5.72 -1.76
CA ILE A 89 -3.12 -5.79 -0.42
C ILE A 89 -2.38 -4.85 0.55
N ILE A 90 -1.05 -4.75 0.46
CA ILE A 90 -0.27 -3.71 1.15
C ILE A 90 -0.73 -2.31 0.71
N GLY A 91 -0.95 -2.08 -0.59
CA GLY A 91 -1.43 -0.81 -1.13
C GLY A 91 -2.80 -0.37 -0.61
N GLN A 92 -3.71 -1.32 -0.41
CA GLN A 92 -5.02 -1.14 0.23
C GLN A 92 -4.86 -0.78 1.72
N ALA A 93 -4.14 -1.62 2.48
CA ALA A 93 -3.87 -1.42 3.91
C ALA A 93 -3.06 -0.15 4.22
N TYR A 94 -2.23 0.32 3.28
CA TYR A 94 -1.25 1.40 3.49
C TYR A 94 -1.86 2.68 4.08
N ARG A 95 -3.08 3.06 3.68
CA ARG A 95 -3.72 4.28 4.19
C ARG A 95 -4.43 4.07 5.53
N GLN A 96 -4.74 2.82 5.89
CA GLN A 96 -5.43 2.49 7.15
C GLN A 96 -4.47 2.48 8.34
N VAL A 97 -3.18 2.15 8.13
CA VAL A 97 -2.15 2.18 9.17
C VAL A 97 -1.62 3.62 9.41
N PRO A 98 -1.08 3.95 10.61
CA PRO A 98 -0.76 5.33 10.99
C PRO A 98 0.59 5.84 10.42
N LYS A 99 0.66 7.15 10.10
CA LYS A 99 1.88 7.82 9.55
C LYS A 99 2.97 8.01 10.61
N LYS A 100 2.59 8.28 11.86
CA LYS A 100 3.47 8.36 13.05
C LYS A 100 3.12 7.20 13.99
N ASP A 101 3.93 6.94 15.01
CA ASP A 101 3.50 6.01 16.06
C ASP A 101 2.26 6.56 16.78
N PRO A 102 1.23 5.74 17.07
CA PRO A 102 0.02 6.19 17.75
C PRO A 102 0.22 6.49 19.24
N ASN A 103 1.32 6.02 19.86
CA ASN A 103 1.61 6.26 21.27
C ASN A 103 2.52 7.50 21.43
N PRO A 104 2.00 8.64 21.95
CA PRO A 104 2.81 9.84 22.17
C PRO A 104 3.91 9.67 23.23
N LEU A 105 3.84 8.61 24.06
CA LEU A 105 4.87 8.24 25.04
C LEU A 105 5.96 7.32 24.46
N ALA A 106 5.82 6.87 23.20
CA ALA A 106 6.83 6.09 22.49
C ALA A 106 7.28 6.76 21.16
N PRO A 107 7.70 8.04 21.17
CA PRO A 107 8.05 8.78 19.95
C PRO A 107 9.25 8.22 19.19
N TRP A 108 9.98 7.26 19.77
CA TRP A 108 11.08 6.52 19.15
C TRP A 108 10.60 5.31 18.30
N HIS A 109 9.31 4.99 18.28
CA HIS A 109 8.76 3.94 17.42
C HIS A 109 8.48 4.43 15.99
N ILE A 110 8.56 3.49 15.05
CA ILE A 110 8.32 3.66 13.63
C ILE A 110 6.84 3.35 13.35
N GLY A 111 6.09 4.34 12.86
CA GLY A 111 4.67 4.19 12.52
C GLY A 111 4.41 3.22 11.36
N GLY A 112 3.22 2.61 11.34
CA GLY A 112 2.86 1.54 10.41
C GLY A 112 3.09 1.83 8.93
N ARG A 113 2.77 3.05 8.45
CA ARG A 113 3.03 3.42 7.03
C ARG A 113 4.50 3.34 6.68
N ARG A 114 5.36 3.79 7.59
CA ARG A 114 6.81 3.83 7.42
C ARG A 114 7.43 2.43 7.40
N LEU A 115 6.85 1.51 8.17
CA LEU A 115 7.19 0.08 8.13
C LEU A 115 6.77 -0.55 6.78
N LEU A 116 5.56 -0.25 6.28
CA LEU A 116 5.11 -0.71 4.95
C LEU A 116 5.92 -0.11 3.80
N ASP A 117 6.27 1.18 3.85
CA ASP A 117 7.17 1.82 2.88
C ASP A 117 8.50 1.07 2.75
N TYR A 118 9.03 0.59 3.88
CA TYR A 118 10.26 -0.18 3.90
C TYR A 118 10.08 -1.61 3.36
N THR A 119 8.97 -2.28 3.67
CA THR A 119 8.61 -3.57 3.02
C THR A 119 8.51 -3.40 1.51
N LEU A 120 7.80 -2.38 1.04
CA LEU A 120 7.62 -2.06 -0.38
C LEU A 120 8.96 -1.80 -1.06
N ALA A 121 9.84 -0.99 -0.47
CA ALA A 121 11.17 -0.72 -1.01
C ALA A 121 12.02 -2.01 -1.14
N LEU A 122 11.99 -2.88 -0.12
CA LEU A 122 12.70 -4.17 -0.14
C LEU A 122 12.18 -5.13 -1.22
N VAL A 123 10.86 -5.22 -1.40
CA VAL A 123 10.25 -6.13 -2.40
C VAL A 123 10.39 -5.56 -3.81
N GLN A 124 10.02 -4.31 -4.04
CA GLN A 124 9.89 -3.73 -5.38
C GLN A 124 11.24 -3.42 -6.06
N ARG A 125 12.31 -3.17 -5.28
CA ARG A 125 13.69 -2.90 -5.75
C ARG A 125 13.75 -1.99 -6.98
N HIS A 126 13.11 -0.82 -6.88
CA HIS A 126 13.08 0.18 -7.95
C HIS A 126 14.49 0.63 -8.36
N ASP A 127 15.46 0.58 -7.45
CA ASP A 127 16.88 0.82 -7.74
C ASP A 127 17.43 -0.15 -8.81
N LEU A 128 17.09 -1.43 -8.73
CA LEU A 128 17.48 -2.43 -9.73
C LEU A 128 16.69 -2.28 -11.03
N LYS A 129 15.36 -2.12 -10.94
CA LYS A 129 14.47 -1.94 -12.10
C LYS A 129 14.90 -0.74 -12.96
N PHE A 130 15.29 0.37 -12.35
CA PHE A 130 15.81 1.55 -13.07
C PHE A 130 17.17 1.29 -13.72
N ALA A 131 18.09 0.63 -13.01
CA ALA A 131 19.41 0.31 -13.56
C ALA A 131 19.32 -0.66 -14.76
N GLU A 132 18.47 -1.69 -14.67
CA GLU A 132 18.19 -2.64 -15.75
C GLU A 132 17.49 -1.96 -16.93
N GLY A 133 16.41 -1.21 -16.66
CA GLY A 133 15.63 -0.53 -17.67
C GLY A 133 16.42 0.54 -18.44
N HIS A 134 17.33 1.27 -17.80
CA HIS A 134 18.24 2.15 -18.53
C HIS A 134 19.33 1.38 -19.27
N SER A 135 19.87 0.31 -18.71
CA SER A 135 20.83 -0.54 -19.44
C SER A 135 20.21 -1.12 -20.73
N ALA A 136 18.88 -1.24 -20.77
CA ALA A 136 18.08 -1.56 -21.96
C ALA A 136 17.69 -0.33 -22.84
N GLY A 137 18.19 0.88 -22.55
CA GLY A 137 18.04 2.09 -23.36
C GLY A 137 16.94 3.08 -22.95
N LYS A 138 16.16 2.82 -21.90
CA LYS A 138 15.07 3.73 -21.47
C LYS A 138 15.60 5.04 -20.86
N SER A 139 14.98 6.16 -21.21
CA SER A 139 15.22 7.45 -20.56
C SER A 139 14.71 7.49 -19.11
N GLY A 140 15.22 8.43 -18.31
CA GLY A 140 14.72 8.66 -16.95
C GLY A 140 13.23 9.03 -16.90
N LYS A 141 12.68 9.63 -17.96
CA LYS A 141 11.24 9.94 -18.08
C LYS A 141 10.40 8.68 -18.27
N GLU A 142 10.82 7.76 -19.13
CA GLU A 142 10.11 6.49 -19.36
C GLU A 142 10.16 5.61 -18.10
N LEU A 143 11.31 5.50 -17.45
CA LEU A 143 11.44 4.75 -16.19
C LEU A 143 10.58 5.33 -15.06
N TYR A 144 10.45 6.66 -15.00
CA TYR A 144 9.53 7.31 -14.06
C TYR A 144 8.05 7.09 -14.41
N GLN A 145 7.71 7.01 -15.69
CA GLN A 145 6.36 6.66 -16.14
C GLN A 145 6.00 5.21 -15.76
N ASP A 146 6.91 4.26 -15.99
CA ASP A 146 6.75 2.86 -15.56
C ASP A 146 6.55 2.76 -14.03
N PHE A 147 7.40 3.45 -13.26
CA PHE A 147 7.30 3.50 -11.81
C PHE A 147 5.95 4.07 -11.34
N GLN A 148 5.52 5.21 -11.88
CA GLN A 148 4.24 5.81 -11.50
C GLN A 148 3.04 4.96 -11.94
N LEU A 149 3.14 4.20 -13.04
CA LEU A 149 2.11 3.23 -13.42
C LEU A 149 2.00 2.09 -12.39
N GLU A 150 3.13 1.55 -11.92
CA GLU A 150 3.16 0.56 -10.84
C GLU A 150 2.58 1.14 -9.54
N GLN A 151 3.00 2.34 -9.11
CA GLN A 151 2.45 2.98 -7.91
C GLN A 151 0.93 3.26 -8.07
N LYS A 152 0.47 3.65 -9.27
CA LYS A 152 -0.95 3.87 -9.56
C LYS A 152 -1.79 2.59 -9.45
N GLN A 153 -1.25 1.45 -9.89
CA GLN A 153 -1.89 0.14 -9.73
C GLN A 153 -1.98 -0.30 -8.25
N LEU A 154 -0.97 -0.01 -7.44
CA LEU A 154 -0.94 -0.41 -6.02
C LEU A 154 -1.73 0.53 -5.11
N PHE A 155 -1.62 1.85 -5.31
CA PHE A 155 -2.18 2.86 -4.41
C PHE A 155 -3.41 3.59 -4.96
N GLY A 156 -3.80 3.36 -6.22
CA GLY A 156 -5.00 3.98 -6.82
C GLY A 156 -4.94 5.51 -6.93
N THR A 157 -3.75 6.07 -7.20
CA THR A 157 -3.56 7.52 -7.37
C THR A 157 -4.21 8.06 -8.66
N ARG A 158 -4.56 9.35 -8.65
CA ARG A 158 -5.39 10.00 -9.69
C ARG A 158 -4.66 11.04 -10.54
N TYR A 159 -3.36 11.20 -10.33
CA TYR A 159 -2.49 12.05 -11.14
C TYR A 159 -1.51 11.17 -11.93
N ASP A 160 -1.01 11.70 -13.04
CA ASP A 160 -0.12 10.96 -13.95
C ASP A 160 1.34 11.42 -13.81
N ALA A 161 2.28 10.59 -14.26
CA ALA A 161 3.71 10.92 -14.27
C ALA A 161 4.00 12.25 -15.00
N GLN A 162 3.26 12.53 -16.07
CA GLN A 162 3.37 13.74 -16.88
C GLN A 162 3.04 15.01 -16.09
N ASP A 163 2.14 14.94 -15.10
CA ASP A 163 1.77 16.10 -14.28
C ASP A 163 2.95 16.49 -13.37
N VAL A 164 3.66 15.48 -12.85
CA VAL A 164 4.88 15.65 -12.06
C VAL A 164 6.04 16.16 -12.91
N ILE A 165 6.25 15.58 -14.10
CA ILE A 165 7.30 15.98 -15.03
C ILE A 165 7.10 17.43 -15.47
N ARG A 166 5.90 17.83 -15.89
CA ARG A 166 5.56 19.22 -16.27
C ARG A 166 5.85 20.21 -15.15
N TYR A 167 5.62 19.83 -13.90
CA TYR A 167 5.91 20.70 -12.76
C TYR A 167 7.42 20.80 -12.47
N ALA A 168 8.17 19.70 -12.58
CA ALA A 168 9.63 19.72 -12.47
C ALA A 168 10.28 20.57 -13.59
N GLU A 169 9.77 20.48 -14.82
CA GLU A 169 10.17 21.31 -15.96
C GLU A 169 9.84 22.79 -15.74
N TYR A 170 8.65 23.10 -15.21
CA TYR A 170 8.31 24.46 -14.79
C TYR A 170 9.31 25.01 -13.76
N LEU A 171 9.61 24.26 -12.70
CA LEU A 171 10.58 24.68 -11.68
C LEU A 171 11.98 24.89 -12.27
N GLN A 172 12.45 23.97 -13.14
CA GLN A 172 13.74 24.08 -13.81
C GLN A 172 13.83 25.36 -14.66
N SER A 173 12.80 25.69 -15.43
CA SER A 173 12.78 26.88 -16.29
C SER A 173 12.94 28.21 -15.55
N GLN A 174 12.64 28.27 -14.24
CA GLN A 174 12.81 29.49 -13.45
C GLN A 174 14.27 29.68 -13.01
N LEU A 175 15.04 28.60 -12.86
CA LEU A 175 16.35 28.63 -12.22
C LEU A 175 17.42 29.44 -12.97
N PRO A 176 17.54 29.43 -14.31
CA PRO A 176 18.56 30.21 -15.01
C PRO A 176 18.47 31.73 -14.73
N ALA A 177 17.27 32.31 -14.78
CA ALA A 177 17.07 33.74 -14.50
C ALA A 177 17.33 34.10 -13.02
N LEU A 178 16.96 33.19 -12.12
CA LEU A 178 17.25 33.34 -10.68
C LEU A 178 18.75 33.21 -10.40
N GLN A 179 19.46 32.33 -11.10
CA GLN A 179 20.91 32.17 -10.96
C GLN A 179 21.69 33.41 -11.41
N LEU A 180 21.26 34.06 -12.50
CA LEU A 180 21.87 35.30 -12.99
C LEU A 180 21.68 36.49 -12.03
N THR A 181 20.62 36.47 -11.22
CA THR A 181 20.28 37.55 -10.28
C THR A 181 20.79 37.30 -8.86
N HIS A 182 21.32 36.12 -8.56
CA HIS A 182 21.82 35.74 -7.24
C HIS A 182 23.26 35.26 -7.31
N SER A 183 24.17 36.04 -6.75
CA SER A 183 25.55 35.60 -6.47
C SER A 183 25.56 34.56 -5.35
N GLY A 184 26.19 33.41 -5.60
CA GLY A 184 26.22 32.29 -4.65
C GLY A 184 26.46 30.94 -5.32
N PRO A 185 26.25 29.83 -4.59
CA PRO A 185 26.31 28.48 -5.17
C PRO A 185 25.19 28.25 -6.19
N ALA A 186 25.33 27.20 -6.99
CA ALA A 186 24.32 26.79 -7.96
C ALA A 186 22.97 26.50 -7.28
N LEU A 187 21.90 27.13 -7.75
CA LEU A 187 20.55 26.94 -7.24
C LEU A 187 20.07 25.52 -7.52
N THR A 188 19.60 24.85 -6.48
CA THR A 188 19.10 23.47 -6.52
C THR A 188 17.72 23.41 -5.88
N ILE A 189 16.78 22.78 -6.59
CA ILE A 189 15.47 22.40 -6.07
C ILE A 189 15.43 20.86 -6.02
N ILE A 190 14.93 20.31 -4.91
CA ILE A 190 14.72 18.89 -4.71
C ILE A 190 13.22 18.67 -4.56
N LEU A 191 12.67 17.74 -5.33
CA LEU A 191 11.25 17.41 -5.33
C LEU A 191 11.10 15.95 -4.89
N GLY A 192 10.36 15.69 -3.82
CA GLY A 192 10.38 14.38 -3.15
C GLY A 192 9.05 14.00 -2.50
N GLY A 193 9.14 13.11 -1.51
CA GLY A 193 8.00 12.75 -0.66
C GLY A 193 6.87 12.01 -1.38
N SER A 194 5.66 12.12 -0.83
CA SER A 194 4.55 11.21 -1.17
C SER A 194 3.96 11.44 -2.58
N PHE A 195 4.01 12.67 -3.08
CA PHE A 195 3.50 13.03 -4.40
C PHE A 195 4.36 12.42 -5.51
N ILE A 196 5.68 12.58 -5.44
CA ILE A 196 6.63 12.05 -6.43
C ILE A 196 6.64 10.53 -6.46
N ASN A 197 6.33 9.90 -5.34
CA ASN A 197 6.32 8.45 -5.19
C ASN A 197 4.94 7.82 -5.35
N GLY A 198 3.98 8.51 -5.98
CA GLY A 198 2.70 7.91 -6.37
C GLY A 198 1.79 7.48 -5.21
N LYS A 199 1.97 8.07 -4.02
CA LYS A 199 1.24 7.71 -2.77
C LYS A 199 0.35 8.83 -2.23
N ALA A 200 0.52 10.07 -2.70
CA ALA A 200 -0.22 11.23 -2.22
C ALA A 200 -1.74 11.13 -2.45
N GLN A 201 -2.50 11.85 -1.61
CA GLN A 201 -3.91 12.13 -1.80
C GLN A 201 -4.07 13.61 -2.17
N LEU A 202 -4.53 13.93 -3.39
CA LEU A 202 -4.58 15.29 -3.95
C LEU A 202 -5.39 16.34 -3.14
N LYS A 203 -6.17 15.90 -2.15
CA LYS A 203 -6.99 16.74 -1.26
C LYS A 203 -6.36 17.00 0.12
N THR A 204 -5.42 16.17 0.54
CA THR A 204 -4.99 16.04 1.94
C THR A 204 -3.49 15.86 2.11
N SER A 205 -2.74 15.73 1.01
CA SER A 205 -1.29 15.67 1.00
C SER A 205 -0.65 17.02 0.75
N ASP A 206 0.56 17.10 1.25
CA ASP A 206 1.60 18.08 1.04
C ASP A 206 2.38 17.78 -0.25
N LEU A 207 2.90 18.85 -0.89
CA LEU A 207 3.96 18.75 -1.88
C LEU A 207 5.29 19.06 -1.19
N ASP A 208 6.16 18.06 -1.07
CA ASP A 208 7.49 18.21 -0.50
C ASP A 208 8.48 18.83 -1.51
N ILE A 209 8.93 20.06 -1.23
CA ILE A 209 10.09 20.68 -1.90
C ILE A 209 11.19 20.98 -0.87
N SER A 210 12.44 20.77 -1.27
CA SER A 210 13.60 21.38 -0.61
C SER A 210 14.36 22.29 -1.55
N VAL A 211 14.92 23.38 -1.01
CA VAL A 211 15.72 24.36 -1.75
C VAL A 211 16.96 24.76 -0.96
N ASN A 212 18.07 24.99 -1.67
CA ASN A 212 19.33 25.38 -1.04
C ASN A 212 19.51 26.90 -0.81
N GLN A 213 18.49 27.73 -1.10
CA GLN A 213 18.61 29.20 -1.07
C GLN A 213 17.30 29.89 -0.61
N PRO A 214 17.33 30.80 0.39
CA PRO A 214 16.15 31.52 0.88
C PRO A 214 15.35 32.33 -0.15
N ALA A 215 15.97 32.81 -1.23
CA ALA A 215 15.28 33.52 -2.31
C ALA A 215 14.26 32.62 -3.02
N LEU A 216 14.55 31.33 -3.16
CA LEU A 216 13.62 30.34 -3.69
C LEU A 216 12.42 30.14 -2.75
N MET A 217 12.65 30.17 -1.43
CA MET A 217 11.56 30.08 -0.43
C MET A 217 10.56 31.24 -0.54
N LYS A 218 11.00 32.43 -0.97
CA LYS A 218 10.11 33.58 -1.22
C LYS A 218 9.13 33.34 -2.37
N MET A 219 9.38 32.37 -3.25
CA MET A 219 8.52 32.04 -4.39
C MET A 219 7.41 31.03 -4.06
N LYS A 220 7.34 30.51 -2.82
CA LYS A 220 6.39 29.48 -2.37
C LYS A 220 4.98 29.65 -2.95
N SER A 221 4.35 30.81 -2.72
CA SER A 221 2.96 31.05 -3.12
C SER A 221 2.75 30.98 -4.64
N ALA A 222 3.71 31.46 -5.43
CA ALA A 222 3.64 31.41 -6.89
C ALA A 222 3.79 29.98 -7.41
N TRP A 223 4.72 29.21 -6.82
CA TRP A 223 4.92 27.80 -7.17
C TRP A 223 3.72 26.94 -6.78
N GLU A 224 3.17 27.12 -5.58
CA GLU A 224 1.96 26.46 -5.09
C GLU A 224 0.74 26.78 -5.96
N GLN A 225 0.56 28.03 -6.38
CA GLN A 225 -0.48 28.44 -7.31
C GLN A 225 -0.32 27.76 -8.67
N LYS A 226 0.89 27.74 -9.24
CA LYS A 226 1.16 27.09 -10.53
C LYS A 226 0.97 25.58 -10.46
N PHE A 227 1.39 24.93 -9.38
CA PHE A 227 1.20 23.51 -9.14
C PHE A 227 -0.28 23.11 -9.10
N ASN A 228 -1.06 23.82 -8.28
CA ASN A 228 -2.50 23.57 -8.19
C ASN A 228 -3.22 23.88 -9.51
N ALA A 229 -2.78 24.89 -10.28
CA ALA A 229 -3.33 25.15 -11.61
C ALA A 229 -3.08 23.96 -12.57
N LEU A 230 -1.84 23.44 -12.62
CA LEU A 230 -1.48 22.28 -13.45
C LEU A 230 -2.31 21.04 -13.10
N LEU A 231 -2.50 20.75 -11.80
CA LEU A 231 -3.27 19.58 -11.37
C LEU A 231 -4.77 19.74 -11.60
N LYS A 232 -5.32 20.95 -11.46
CA LYS A 232 -6.74 21.24 -11.71
C LYS A 232 -7.16 21.10 -13.17
N GLU A 233 -6.22 21.08 -14.11
CA GLU A 233 -6.48 20.75 -15.53
C GLU A 233 -7.11 19.35 -15.69
N LYS A 234 -6.81 18.40 -14.78
CA LYS A 234 -7.31 17.02 -14.80
C LYS A 234 -8.09 16.61 -13.54
N ASN A 235 -7.75 17.18 -12.39
CA ASN A 235 -8.28 16.83 -11.07
C ASN A 235 -8.82 18.11 -10.40
N PRO A 236 -10.03 18.58 -10.76
CA PRO A 236 -10.58 19.87 -10.32
C PRO A 236 -10.67 20.04 -8.80
N GLU A 237 -10.77 18.93 -8.07
CA GLU A 237 -10.88 18.86 -6.62
C GLU A 237 -9.54 18.92 -5.87
N THR A 238 -8.42 19.10 -6.58
CA THR A 238 -7.08 19.21 -6.01
C THR A 238 -6.92 20.49 -5.18
N ASN A 239 -6.32 20.36 -3.99
CA ASN A 239 -5.94 21.50 -3.16
C ASN A 239 -4.69 21.15 -2.33
N MET A 240 -3.56 20.99 -3.01
CA MET A 240 -2.27 20.61 -2.40
C MET A 240 -1.58 21.83 -1.81
N THR A 241 -1.12 21.73 -0.57
CA THR A 241 -0.24 22.74 0.05
C THR A 241 1.22 22.44 -0.26
N LEU A 242 2.02 23.46 -0.58
CA LEU A 242 3.45 23.32 -0.75
C LEU A 242 4.15 23.44 0.61
N GLU A 243 4.97 22.46 0.99
CA GLU A 243 5.94 22.58 2.07
C GLU A 243 7.35 22.81 1.48
N MET A 244 8.10 23.75 2.06
CA MET A 244 9.45 24.11 1.60
C MET A 244 10.46 23.96 2.74
N HIS A 245 11.47 23.14 2.51
CA HIS A 245 12.50 22.77 3.48
C HIS A 245 13.92 23.04 2.94
N GLY A 246 14.94 22.72 3.74
CA GLY A 246 16.36 22.74 3.35
C GLY A 246 17.02 21.36 3.35
N GLU A 247 16.23 20.28 3.36
CA GLU A 247 16.70 18.90 3.47
C GLU A 247 17.43 18.40 2.21
N PRO A 248 18.51 17.59 2.32
CA PRO A 248 19.21 17.02 1.17
C PRO A 248 18.40 15.90 0.49
N ALA A 249 18.75 15.53 -0.74
CA ALA A 249 18.03 14.49 -1.50
C ALA A 249 17.98 13.15 -0.75
N GLY A 250 19.06 12.79 -0.04
CA GLY A 250 19.13 11.58 0.80
C GLY A 250 18.15 11.56 1.99
N PHE A 251 17.60 12.70 2.42
CA PHE A 251 16.50 12.73 3.40
C PHE A 251 15.23 12.10 2.79
N TYR A 252 14.83 12.58 1.62
CA TYR A 252 13.68 12.02 0.90
C TYR A 252 13.97 10.59 0.43
N GLY A 253 15.19 10.31 -0.05
CA GLY A 253 15.66 8.98 -0.44
C GLY A 253 15.61 7.94 0.68
N LYS A 254 15.85 8.35 1.94
CA LYS A 254 15.62 7.50 3.10
C LYS A 254 14.15 7.10 3.24
N ILE A 255 13.24 7.99 2.86
CA ILE A 255 11.80 7.87 3.12
C ILE A 255 11.08 7.14 1.98
N ASN A 256 11.33 7.56 0.75
CA ASN A 256 10.76 6.98 -0.46
C ASN A 256 11.85 6.82 -1.54
N PRO A 257 11.72 5.83 -2.45
CA PRO A 257 12.81 5.47 -3.35
C PRO A 257 13.12 6.54 -4.41
N VAL A 258 12.15 7.34 -4.89
CA VAL A 258 12.35 8.27 -6.02
C VAL A 258 12.38 9.73 -5.58
N VAL A 259 13.36 10.49 -6.09
CA VAL A 259 13.55 11.92 -5.87
C VAL A 259 13.96 12.59 -7.18
N PHE A 260 13.49 13.81 -7.47
CA PHE A 260 14.05 14.62 -8.55
C PHE A 260 14.99 15.68 -7.97
N VAL A 261 16.17 15.81 -8.56
CA VAL A 261 17.11 16.90 -8.31
C VAL A 261 17.12 17.81 -9.54
N ILE A 262 16.81 19.08 -9.34
CA ILE A 262 16.56 20.07 -10.39
C ILE A 262 17.59 21.19 -10.23
N THR A 263 18.38 21.44 -11.27
CA THR A 263 19.32 22.56 -11.38
C THR A 263 18.97 23.42 -12.59
N ALA A 264 19.62 24.57 -12.76
CA ALA A 264 19.44 25.40 -13.96
C ALA A 264 19.72 24.66 -15.28
N GLU A 265 20.63 23.68 -15.25
CA GLU A 265 21.07 22.93 -16.44
C GLU A 265 20.17 21.74 -16.77
N LYS A 266 19.66 21.01 -15.76
CA LYS A 266 19.02 19.71 -15.95
C LYS A 266 18.12 19.29 -14.80
N ILE A 267 17.28 18.29 -15.09
CA ILE A 267 16.54 17.51 -14.10
C ILE A 267 17.20 16.13 -14.05
N THR A 268 17.44 15.60 -12.85
CA THR A 268 17.98 14.25 -12.64
C THR A 268 17.01 13.47 -11.76
N VAL A 269 16.57 12.30 -12.26
CA VAL A 269 15.83 11.33 -11.45
C VAL A 269 16.84 10.52 -10.64
N GLN A 270 16.71 10.53 -9.32
CA GLN A 270 17.51 9.72 -8.42
C GLN A 270 16.62 8.64 -7.80
N VAL A 271 17.12 7.40 -7.82
CA VAL A 271 16.48 6.27 -7.16
C VAL A 271 17.41 5.70 -6.10
N PHE A 272 16.90 5.58 -4.88
CA PHE A 272 17.64 5.13 -3.70
C PHE A 272 17.34 3.67 -3.39
N GLU A 273 18.36 2.97 -2.90
CA GLU A 273 18.20 1.63 -2.33
C GLU A 273 17.46 1.67 -0.98
N PRO A 274 16.90 0.55 -0.49
CA PRO A 274 16.17 0.50 0.78
C PRO A 274 17.05 0.82 2.01
N ALA A 275 17.04 2.09 2.43
CA ALA A 275 17.86 2.61 3.52
C ALA A 275 17.59 1.95 4.89
N GLN A 276 18.65 1.68 5.67
CA GLN A 276 18.52 1.16 7.03
C GLN A 276 18.13 2.27 8.04
N ILE A 277 17.68 1.88 9.23
CA ILE A 277 17.35 2.82 10.32
C ILE A 277 18.56 3.70 10.66
N SER A 278 19.73 3.07 10.79
CA SER A 278 21.01 3.67 11.14
C SER A 278 21.58 4.60 10.07
N THR A 279 21.21 4.42 8.79
CA THR A 279 21.74 5.21 7.68
C THR A 279 21.33 6.68 7.84
N ARG A 280 22.27 7.61 7.96
CA ARG A 280 21.94 9.03 8.06
C ARG A 280 21.62 9.58 6.66
N PRO A 281 20.76 10.62 6.53
CA PRO A 281 20.52 11.29 5.25
C PRO A 281 21.78 11.79 4.54
N SER A 282 22.82 12.16 5.29
CA SER A 282 24.15 12.55 4.77
C SER A 282 24.91 11.40 4.12
N ASP A 283 24.69 10.19 4.61
CA ASP A 283 25.44 8.99 4.25
C ASP A 283 24.74 8.24 3.09
N LEU A 284 23.48 8.61 2.81
CA LEU A 284 22.67 8.13 1.70
C LEU A 284 23.14 8.72 0.37
N GLN A 285 24.10 8.03 -0.23
CA GLN A 285 24.34 8.11 -1.66
C GLN A 285 23.37 7.17 -2.40
N PRO A 286 22.93 7.49 -3.63
CA PRO A 286 22.27 6.51 -4.49
C PRO A 286 23.22 5.31 -4.74
N GLY A 287 22.87 4.13 -4.24
CA GLY A 287 23.82 3.00 -4.03
C GLY A 287 24.55 2.53 -5.29
N LYS A 288 23.88 2.52 -6.43
CA LYS A 288 24.50 2.59 -7.76
C LYS A 288 23.77 3.65 -8.57
N SER A 289 24.40 4.79 -8.76
CA SER A 289 23.81 5.92 -9.48
C SER A 289 23.55 5.59 -10.95
N ALA A 290 22.30 5.32 -11.28
CA ALA A 290 21.79 5.38 -12.63
C ALA A 290 21.64 6.87 -13.03
N HIS A 291 22.77 7.53 -13.30
CA HIS A 291 22.83 8.97 -13.60
C HIS A 291 22.35 9.23 -15.03
N TYR A 292 21.12 9.69 -15.19
CA TYR A 292 20.64 10.17 -16.49
C TYR A 292 20.41 11.67 -16.47
N PRO A 293 21.06 12.43 -17.40
CA PRO A 293 20.39 13.62 -17.91
C PRO A 293 19.09 13.18 -18.60
N LEU A 294 18.17 14.13 -18.76
CA LEU A 294 17.07 13.96 -19.70
C LEU A 294 17.59 13.85 -21.14
#